data_AF-A0A847ECJ7-F1
#
_entry.id   AF-A0A847ECJ7-F1
#
_cell.length_a   1.000
_cell.length_b   1.000
_cell.length_c   1.000
_cell.angle_alpha   90.00
_cell.angle_beta   90.00
_cell.angle_gamma   90.00
#
_symmetry.space_group_name_H-M   'P 1'
#
loop_
_entity.id
_entity.type
_entity.pdbx_description
1 polymer ?
#
loop_
_entity_poly.entity_id
_entity_poly.type
_entity_poly.pdbx_seq_one_letter_code
_entity_poly.pdbx_strand_id
1 'polypeptide(L)'
;MVTIKDAQEAAASIAQAMDPLSVVVFGSVAREGRGKDVDLLIVLDDHAENSSESDRKLYRVLKKYYRRFSIEPFVVTRSSLREYYFKGSPFLATIQNEGRLLYMKNAADEWLRQSGEEFETSRYLVGGEFFKGACYHAQQSIEKAMKAALLSRGWMLEKIHSVARLAALWSDHGIKGALTEEEILFIDGIYRGRYPAEEGLLPLGSPGKDDAERALRIAAKVLKKTGAVLKK
;
A
#
# COMPACT_ATOMS: atom_id res chain seq x y z
N MET A 1 7.73 19.67 18.64
CA MET A 1 7.09 18.34 18.53
C MET A 1 7.56 17.73 17.23
N VAL A 2 7.84 16.43 17.23
CA VAL A 2 8.24 15.70 16.03
C VAL A 2 7.02 15.42 15.16
N THR A 3 7.20 15.34 13.85
CA THR A 3 6.11 15.16 12.87
C THR A 3 6.26 13.86 12.09
N ILE A 4 5.19 13.49 11.37
CA ILE A 4 5.24 12.35 10.44
C ILE A 4 6.31 12.52 9.36
N LYS A 5 6.58 13.76 8.93
CA LYS A 5 7.64 14.06 7.95
C LYS A 5 9.03 13.76 8.51
N ASP A 6 9.26 14.09 9.77
CA ASP A 6 10.51 13.75 10.45
C ASP A 6 10.70 12.22 10.54
N ALA A 7 9.62 11.48 10.83
CA ALA A 7 9.64 10.02 10.85
C ALA A 7 9.93 9.43 9.46
N GLN A 8 9.36 10.01 8.39
CA GLN A 8 9.66 9.63 7.00
C GLN A 8 11.13 9.87 6.65
N GLU A 9 11.70 11.01 7.04
CA GLU A 9 13.13 11.29 6.82
C GLU A 9 14.03 10.25 7.50
N ALA A 10 13.71 9.88 8.74
CA ALA A 10 14.43 8.84 9.48
C ALA A 10 14.28 7.47 8.81
N ALA A 11 13.06 7.07 8.45
CA ALA A 11 12.77 5.82 7.76
C ALA A 11 13.51 5.71 6.41
N ALA A 12 13.59 6.79 5.63
CA ALA A 12 14.34 6.81 4.38
C ALA A 12 15.84 6.59 4.60
N SER A 13 16.42 7.19 5.65
CA SER A 13 17.83 6.96 6.00
C SER A 13 18.08 5.52 6.49
N ILE A 14 17.14 4.94 7.24
CA ILE A 14 17.19 3.53 7.66
C ILE A 14 17.14 2.62 6.42
N ALA A 15 16.20 2.88 5.51
CA ALA A 15 16.01 2.11 4.29
C ALA A 15 17.29 2.06 3.44
N GLN A 16 17.92 3.21 3.23
CA GLN A 16 19.15 3.33 2.44
C GLN A 16 20.34 2.60 3.08
N ALA A 17 20.45 2.65 4.41
CA ALA A 17 21.63 2.12 5.10
C ALA A 17 21.51 0.65 5.45
N MET A 18 20.31 0.16 5.77
CA MET A 18 20.11 -1.15 6.39
C MET A 18 19.37 -2.15 5.51
N ASP A 19 18.78 -1.72 4.39
CA ASP A 19 17.97 -2.57 3.51
C ASP A 19 16.90 -3.42 4.27
N PRO A 20 16.09 -2.79 5.14
CA PRO A 20 15.07 -3.49 5.92
C PRO A 20 13.97 -4.06 5.00
N LEU A 21 13.21 -5.03 5.49
CA LEU A 21 11.97 -5.46 4.84
C LEU A 21 10.89 -4.39 4.94
N SER A 22 10.75 -3.76 6.11
CA SER A 22 9.82 -2.65 6.32
C SER A 22 10.21 -1.74 7.47
N VAL A 23 9.71 -0.52 7.44
CA VAL A 23 9.74 0.44 8.55
C VAL A 23 8.32 0.94 8.78
N VAL A 24 7.82 0.79 9.99
CA VAL A 24 6.47 1.19 10.41
C VAL A 24 6.60 2.19 11.55
N VAL A 25 5.94 3.34 11.44
CA VAL A 25 5.76 4.25 12.58
C VAL A 25 4.48 3.89 13.31
N PHE A 26 4.50 3.95 14.63
CA PHE A 26 3.31 3.73 15.45
C PHE A 26 3.24 4.78 16.57
N GLY A 27 2.24 4.67 17.46
CA GLY A 27 2.06 5.60 18.55
C GLY A 27 1.54 6.98 18.09
N SER A 28 1.91 8.02 18.85
CA SER A 28 1.32 9.36 18.71
C SER A 28 1.55 9.97 17.32
N VAL A 29 2.76 9.85 16.77
CA VAL A 29 3.09 10.37 15.43
C VAL A 29 2.27 9.67 14.34
N ALA A 30 2.05 8.36 14.46
CA ALA A 30 1.22 7.63 13.51
C ALA A 30 -0.26 8.01 13.61
N ARG A 31 -0.80 8.20 14.82
CA ARG A 31 -2.21 8.56 15.02
C ARG A 31 -2.52 10.00 14.66
N GLU A 32 -1.70 10.93 15.12
CA GLU A 32 -1.98 12.38 15.09
C GLU A 32 -1.13 13.15 14.07
N GLY A 33 -0.17 12.50 13.41
CA GLY A 33 0.79 13.14 12.50
C GLY A 33 1.88 13.93 13.21
N ARG A 34 1.86 14.01 14.54
CA ARG A 34 2.82 14.71 15.40
C ARG A 34 2.87 14.08 16.80
N GLY A 35 4.00 14.21 17.49
CA GLY A 35 4.23 13.58 18.79
C GLY A 35 5.39 14.18 19.58
N LYS A 36 5.69 13.61 20.75
CA LYS A 36 6.87 13.98 21.56
C LYS A 36 8.13 13.24 21.07
N ASP A 37 7.91 12.04 20.55
CA ASP A 37 8.87 11.02 20.19
C ASP A 37 8.38 10.26 18.94
N VAL A 38 9.29 9.51 18.31
CA VAL A 38 8.98 8.66 17.16
C VAL A 38 9.20 7.20 17.53
N ASP A 39 8.12 6.43 17.56
CA ASP A 39 8.16 4.99 17.74
C ASP A 39 8.27 4.31 16.37
N LEU A 40 9.34 3.53 16.16
CA LEU A 40 9.58 2.83 14.89
C LEU A 40 9.67 1.32 15.11
N LEU A 41 8.92 0.55 14.34
CA LEU A 41 9.18 -0.88 14.14
C LEU A 41 9.98 -1.05 12.85
N ILE A 42 11.16 -1.65 12.95
CA ILE A 42 12.07 -1.95 11.84
C ILE A 42 12.15 -3.46 11.69
N VAL A 43 11.67 -3.97 10.56
CA VAL A 43 11.69 -5.42 10.29
C VAL A 43 12.83 -5.72 9.34
N LEU A 44 13.78 -6.55 9.78
CA LEU A 44 14.91 -7.04 8.98
C LEU A 44 14.63 -8.44 8.45
N ASP A 45 15.38 -8.83 7.42
CA ASP A 45 15.40 -10.22 6.96
C ASP A 45 16.14 -11.10 7.98
N ASP A 46 15.83 -12.40 8.03
CA ASP A 46 16.46 -13.33 8.98
C ASP A 46 17.96 -13.55 8.68
N HIS A 47 18.36 -13.26 7.44
CA HIS A 47 19.75 -13.29 6.99
C HIS A 47 20.51 -11.98 7.24
N ALA A 48 19.90 -11.00 7.91
CA ALA A 48 20.57 -9.75 8.25
C ALA A 48 21.78 -9.98 9.19
N GLU A 49 22.64 -8.98 9.27
CA GLU A 49 23.75 -8.93 10.24
C GLU A 49 23.25 -9.27 11.66
N ASN A 50 24.11 -9.84 12.50
CA ASN A 50 23.74 -10.17 13.88
C ASN A 50 23.19 -8.92 14.63
N SER A 51 22.42 -9.15 15.69
CA SER A 51 21.70 -8.08 16.41
C SER A 51 22.61 -6.93 16.83
N SER A 52 23.79 -7.23 17.37
CA SER A 52 24.74 -6.21 17.84
C SER A 52 25.27 -5.32 16.71
N GLU A 53 25.47 -5.87 15.52
CA GLU A 53 25.94 -5.10 14.37
C GLU A 53 24.82 -4.24 13.78
N SER A 54 23.62 -4.82 13.66
CA SER A 54 22.40 -4.10 13.25
C SER A 54 22.11 -2.90 14.17
N ASP A 55 22.25 -3.06 15.48
CA ASP A 55 22.06 -1.98 16.46
C ASP A 55 23.10 -0.87 16.31
N ARG A 56 24.38 -1.22 16.11
CA ARG A 56 25.45 -0.23 15.90
C ARG A 56 25.23 0.55 14.60
N LYS A 57 24.78 -0.13 13.54
CA LYS A 57 24.46 0.47 12.25
C LYS A 57 23.28 1.41 12.36
N LEU A 58 22.21 0.97 13.01
CA LEU A 58 21.03 1.79 13.29
C LEU A 58 21.39 3.04 14.10
N TYR A 59 22.19 2.90 15.16
CA TYR A 59 22.65 4.03 15.97
C TYR A 59 23.40 5.06 15.11
N ARG A 60 24.30 4.62 14.22
CA ARG A 60 25.02 5.54 13.31
C ARG A 60 24.06 6.31 12.40
N VAL A 61 23.04 5.64 11.86
CA VAL A 61 22.01 6.26 11.01
C VAL A 61 21.17 7.27 11.79
N LEU A 62 20.75 6.90 13.01
CA LEU A 62 19.85 7.71 13.84
C LEU A 62 20.56 8.85 14.59
N LYS A 63 21.89 8.79 14.74
CA LYS A 63 22.71 9.77 15.47
C LYS A 63 22.41 11.22 15.08
N LYS A 64 22.18 11.50 13.80
CA LYS A 64 21.88 12.85 13.30
C LYS A 64 20.49 13.35 13.70
N TYR A 65 19.55 12.47 14.02
CA TYR A 65 18.18 12.81 14.40
C TYR A 65 18.00 12.95 15.91
N TYR A 66 18.78 12.24 16.73
CA TYR A 66 18.67 12.32 18.20
C TYR A 66 18.89 13.74 18.78
N ARG A 67 19.51 14.64 18.02
CA ARG A 67 19.62 16.07 18.38
C ARG A 67 18.34 16.86 18.15
N ARG A 68 17.44 16.39 17.28
CA ARG A 68 16.19 17.05 16.88
C ARG A 68 15.00 16.55 17.71
N PHE A 69 14.94 15.24 17.98
CA PHE A 69 13.82 14.61 18.69
C PHE A 69 14.20 13.20 19.20
N SER A 70 13.39 12.66 20.12
CA SER A 70 13.52 11.28 20.62
C SER A 70 13.02 10.29 19.57
N ILE A 71 13.72 9.15 19.42
CA ILE A 71 13.33 8.04 18.55
C ILE A 71 13.50 6.75 19.34
N GLU A 72 12.44 5.94 19.38
CA GLU A 72 12.40 4.63 20.02
C GLU A 72 12.26 3.54 18.95
N PRO A 73 13.38 2.99 18.45
CA PRO A 73 13.33 1.93 17.46
C PRO A 73 13.20 0.54 18.12
N PHE A 74 12.31 -0.26 17.57
CA PHE A 74 12.15 -1.70 17.83
C PHE A 74 12.62 -2.45 16.59
N VAL A 75 13.78 -3.09 16.65
CA VAL A 75 14.33 -3.90 15.56
C VAL A 75 13.96 -5.35 15.78
N VAL A 76 13.35 -5.97 14.77
CA VAL A 76 12.98 -7.39 14.79
C VAL A 76 13.34 -8.04 13.47
N THR A 77 13.60 -9.35 13.47
CA THR A 77 13.69 -10.12 12.23
C THR A 77 12.30 -10.61 11.81
N ARG A 78 12.17 -11.09 10.57
CA ARG A 78 10.93 -11.70 10.07
C ARG A 78 10.46 -12.86 10.95
N SER A 79 11.38 -13.72 11.38
CA SER A 79 11.06 -14.87 12.23
C SER A 79 10.60 -14.45 13.63
N SER A 80 11.24 -13.47 14.26
CA SER A 80 10.78 -12.93 15.55
C SER A 80 9.42 -12.24 15.44
N LEU A 81 9.16 -11.52 14.35
CA LEU A 81 7.85 -10.91 14.10
C LEU A 81 6.75 -11.98 13.97
N ARG A 82 7.02 -13.07 13.25
CA ARG A 82 6.09 -14.21 13.16
C ARG A 82 5.84 -14.85 14.52
N GLU A 83 6.88 -15.02 15.33
CA GLU A 83 6.75 -15.58 16.67
C GLU A 83 5.83 -14.71 17.55
N TYR A 84 6.01 -13.38 17.54
CA TYR A 84 5.10 -12.46 18.24
C TYR A 84 3.66 -12.59 17.76
N TYR A 85 3.45 -12.78 16.47
CA TYR A 85 2.11 -12.98 15.90
C TYR A 85 1.46 -14.25 16.44
N PHE A 86 2.18 -15.38 16.39
CA PHE A 86 1.64 -16.67 16.88
C PHE A 86 1.40 -16.68 18.39
N LYS A 87 2.14 -15.88 19.15
CA LYS A 87 1.94 -15.72 20.60
C LYS A 87 0.83 -14.73 20.96
N GLY A 88 0.16 -14.11 19.99
CA GLY A 88 -0.88 -13.10 20.24
C GLY A 88 -0.33 -11.85 20.93
N SER A 89 0.87 -11.40 20.55
CA SER A 89 1.55 -10.27 21.19
C SER A 89 0.68 -9.01 21.20
N PRO A 90 0.40 -8.40 22.38
CA PRO A 90 -0.31 -7.12 22.47
C PRO A 90 0.41 -6.01 21.72
N PHE A 91 1.74 -6.06 21.64
CA PHE A 91 2.54 -5.11 20.86
C PHE A 91 2.14 -5.13 19.39
N LEU A 92 1.98 -6.31 18.78
CA LEU A 92 1.55 -6.39 17.39
C LEU A 92 0.11 -5.95 17.19
N ALA A 93 -0.77 -6.14 18.17
CA ALA A 93 -2.11 -5.58 18.12
C ALA A 93 -2.07 -4.03 18.07
N THR A 94 -1.18 -3.40 18.85
CA THR A 94 -0.94 -1.95 18.75
C THR A 94 -0.46 -1.54 17.36
N ILE A 95 0.54 -2.25 16.81
CA ILE A 95 1.04 -1.96 15.45
C ILE A 95 -0.05 -2.12 14.40
N GLN A 96 -0.91 -3.13 14.51
CA GLN A 96 -2.02 -3.34 13.58
C GLN A 96 -3.08 -2.23 13.65
N ASN A 97 -3.34 -1.69 14.84
CA ASN A 97 -4.36 -0.68 15.05
C ASN A 97 -3.87 0.74 14.69
N GLU A 98 -2.61 1.06 14.99
CA GLU A 98 -2.09 2.43 14.90
C GLU A 98 -1.01 2.61 13.84
N GLY A 99 -0.37 1.52 13.42
CA GLY A 99 0.83 1.55 12.60
C GLY A 99 0.58 2.12 11.20
N ARG A 100 1.51 2.97 10.75
CA ARG A 100 1.58 3.46 9.37
C ARG A 100 2.88 3.01 8.73
N LEU A 101 2.76 2.40 7.56
CA LEU A 101 3.90 1.95 6.78
C LEU A 101 4.65 3.16 6.20
N LEU A 102 5.90 3.35 6.63
CA LEU A 102 6.77 4.39 6.08
C LEU A 102 7.66 3.87 4.95
N TYR A 103 8.03 2.59 5.00
CA TYR A 103 8.83 1.94 3.97
C TYR A 103 8.51 0.45 3.91
N MET A 104 8.52 -0.11 2.70
CA MET A 104 8.51 -1.55 2.46
C MET A 104 9.37 -1.85 1.23
N LYS A 105 10.25 -2.84 1.36
CA LYS A 105 11.11 -3.28 0.28
C LYS A 105 10.28 -3.80 -0.89
N ASN A 106 10.58 -3.33 -2.09
CA ASN A 106 9.93 -3.72 -3.35
C ASN A 106 8.40 -3.57 -3.34
N ALA A 107 7.85 -2.63 -2.55
CA ALA A 107 6.41 -2.48 -2.39
C ALA A 107 5.70 -2.27 -3.74
N ALA A 108 6.21 -1.36 -4.58
CA ALA A 108 5.60 -1.08 -5.87
C ALA A 108 5.50 -2.33 -6.76
N ASP A 109 6.55 -3.15 -6.81
CA ASP A 109 6.57 -4.39 -7.60
C ASP A 109 5.59 -5.43 -7.06
N GLU A 110 5.52 -5.60 -5.74
CA GLU A 110 4.60 -6.55 -5.12
C GLU A 110 3.13 -6.15 -5.34
N TRP A 111 2.81 -4.85 -5.23
CA TRP A 111 1.47 -4.35 -5.55
C TRP A 111 1.13 -4.52 -7.03
N LEU A 112 2.08 -4.32 -7.94
CA LEU A 112 1.88 -4.56 -9.36
C LEU A 112 1.70 -6.06 -9.67
N ARG A 113 2.48 -6.93 -9.02
CA ARG A 113 2.36 -8.40 -9.15
C ARG A 113 0.96 -8.86 -8.75
N GLN A 114 0.49 -8.46 -7.57
CA GLN A 114 -0.86 -8.77 -7.11
C GLN A 114 -1.94 -8.18 -8.02
N SER A 115 -1.72 -6.97 -8.55
CA SER A 115 -2.63 -6.41 -9.55
C SER A 115 -2.74 -7.29 -10.79
N GLY A 116 -1.63 -7.89 -11.25
CA GLY A 116 -1.64 -8.83 -12.37
C GLY A 116 -2.45 -10.08 -12.08
N GLU A 117 -2.33 -10.63 -10.86
CA GLU A 117 -3.13 -11.79 -10.42
C GLU A 117 -4.64 -11.49 -10.39
N GLU A 118 -5.02 -10.29 -9.91
CA GLU A 118 -6.42 -9.83 -9.94
C GLU A 118 -6.94 -9.72 -11.38
N PHE A 119 -6.13 -9.19 -12.30
CA PHE A 119 -6.50 -9.08 -13.70
C PHE A 119 -6.72 -10.44 -14.37
N GLU A 120 -5.80 -11.39 -14.15
CA GLU A 120 -5.94 -12.75 -14.70
C GLU A 120 -7.14 -13.48 -14.09
N THR A 121 -7.41 -13.27 -12.80
CA THR A 121 -8.61 -13.80 -12.14
C THR A 121 -9.89 -13.24 -12.76
N SER A 122 -9.93 -11.92 -12.97
CA SER A 122 -11.04 -11.26 -13.66
C SER A 122 -11.27 -11.84 -15.06
N ARG A 123 -10.20 -11.99 -15.85
CA ARG A 123 -10.25 -12.57 -17.20
C ARG A 123 -10.81 -14.00 -17.19
N TYR A 124 -10.40 -14.83 -16.24
CA TYR A 124 -10.93 -16.19 -16.09
C TYR A 124 -12.43 -16.18 -15.75
N LEU A 125 -12.86 -15.31 -14.84
CA LEU A 125 -14.27 -15.19 -14.43
C LEU A 125 -15.17 -14.67 -15.56
N VAL A 126 -14.68 -13.80 -16.45
CA VAL A 126 -15.43 -13.41 -17.67
C VAL A 126 -15.72 -14.64 -18.52
N GLY A 127 -14.72 -15.50 -18.74
CA GLY A 127 -14.88 -16.73 -19.53
C GLY A 127 -15.80 -17.77 -18.88
N GLY A 128 -15.84 -17.79 -17.54
CA GLY A 128 -16.77 -18.62 -16.76
C GLY A 128 -18.14 -17.99 -16.51
N GLU A 129 -18.46 -16.85 -17.13
CA GLU A 129 -19.73 -16.13 -17.00
C GLU A 129 -20.07 -15.64 -15.57
N PHE A 130 -19.06 -15.53 -14.70
CA PHE A 130 -19.18 -14.97 -13.36
C PHE A 130 -18.96 -13.46 -13.36
N PHE A 131 -19.82 -12.72 -14.07
CA PHE A 131 -19.62 -11.30 -14.41
C PHE A 131 -19.48 -10.37 -13.19
N LYS A 132 -20.27 -10.57 -12.14
CA LYS A 132 -20.17 -9.80 -10.90
C LYS A 132 -18.78 -9.94 -10.25
N GLY A 133 -18.29 -11.18 -10.16
CA GLY A 133 -16.95 -11.48 -9.66
C GLY A 133 -15.86 -10.90 -10.56
N ALA A 134 -16.01 -11.04 -11.88
CA ALA A 134 -15.08 -10.47 -12.84
C ALA A 134 -14.93 -8.96 -12.70
N CYS A 135 -16.04 -8.22 -12.54
CA CYS A 135 -16.04 -6.79 -12.27
C CYS A 135 -15.26 -6.43 -10.99
N TYR A 136 -15.47 -7.17 -9.90
CA TYR A 136 -14.76 -6.92 -8.63
C TYR A 136 -13.26 -7.12 -8.75
N HIS A 137 -12.83 -8.23 -9.36
CA HIS A 137 -11.40 -8.48 -9.57
C HIS A 137 -10.77 -7.46 -10.53
N ALA A 138 -11.50 -6.98 -11.54
CA ALA A 138 -11.04 -5.88 -12.38
C ALA A 138 -10.86 -4.58 -11.58
N GLN A 139 -11.80 -4.22 -10.69
CA GLN A 139 -11.68 -3.05 -9.81
C GLN A 139 -10.49 -3.19 -8.85
N GLN A 140 -10.28 -4.37 -8.27
CA GLN A 140 -9.12 -4.64 -7.39
C GLN A 140 -7.80 -4.54 -8.14
N SER A 141 -7.73 -5.05 -9.38
CA SER A 141 -6.58 -4.85 -10.25
C SER A 141 -6.32 -3.35 -10.47
N ILE A 142 -7.34 -2.56 -10.81
CA ILE A 142 -7.17 -1.12 -11.03
C ILE A 142 -6.62 -0.44 -9.76
N GLU A 143 -7.23 -0.70 -8.61
CA GLU A 143 -6.82 -0.13 -7.32
C GLU A 143 -5.36 -0.45 -7.00
N LYS A 144 -4.97 -1.73 -7.11
CA LYS A 144 -3.62 -2.21 -6.80
C LYS A 144 -2.58 -1.63 -7.76
N ALA A 145 -2.86 -1.62 -9.07
CA ALA A 145 -1.99 -1.00 -10.06
C ALA A 145 -1.80 0.50 -9.82
N MET A 146 -2.86 1.21 -9.41
CA MET A 146 -2.75 2.64 -9.10
C MET A 146 -1.92 2.90 -7.85
N LYS A 147 -2.08 2.08 -6.81
CA LYS A 147 -1.26 2.15 -5.59
C LYS A 147 0.20 1.81 -5.86
N ALA A 148 0.49 0.82 -6.70
CA ALA A 148 1.85 0.49 -7.13
C ALA A 148 2.57 1.71 -7.76
N ALA A 149 1.88 2.43 -8.66
CA ALA A 149 2.42 3.63 -9.29
C ALA A 149 2.67 4.76 -8.26
N LEU A 150 1.76 4.95 -7.31
CA LEU A 150 1.93 5.95 -6.24
C LEU A 150 3.10 5.60 -5.30
N LEU A 151 3.23 4.33 -4.91
CA LEU A 151 4.33 3.84 -4.08
C LEU A 151 5.69 4.07 -4.76
N SER A 152 5.77 3.88 -6.09
CA SER A 152 6.98 4.19 -6.87
C SER A 152 7.36 5.68 -6.86
N ARG A 153 6.43 6.56 -6.45
CA ARG A 153 6.62 8.00 -6.29
C ARG A 153 6.72 8.45 -4.83
N GLY A 154 6.96 7.52 -3.91
CA GLY A 154 7.16 7.83 -2.49
C GLY A 154 5.87 8.19 -1.73
N TRP A 155 4.70 7.88 -2.30
CA TRP A 155 3.44 8.01 -1.59
C TRP A 155 3.37 7.05 -0.40
N MET A 156 2.80 7.51 0.72
CA MET A 156 2.50 6.63 1.86
C MET A 156 1.21 5.88 1.60
N LEU A 157 1.22 4.56 1.76
CA LEU A 157 0.05 3.74 1.54
C LEU A 157 -1.11 4.14 2.47
N GLU A 158 -2.23 4.54 1.89
CA GLU A 158 -3.48 4.81 2.60
C GLU A 158 -4.56 3.78 2.23
N LYS A 159 -5.48 3.54 3.17
CA LYS A 159 -6.65 2.68 2.94
C LYS A 159 -7.71 3.42 2.12
N ILE A 160 -7.47 3.49 0.81
CA ILE A 160 -8.35 4.12 -0.18
C ILE A 160 -8.83 3.07 -1.17
N HIS A 161 -10.12 3.10 -1.49
CA HIS A 161 -10.73 2.22 -2.49
C HIS A 161 -11.37 2.95 -3.69
N SER A 162 -11.55 4.27 -3.59
CA SER A 162 -12.07 5.07 -4.69
C SER A 162 -10.99 5.30 -5.74
N VAL A 163 -11.29 4.92 -6.97
CA VAL A 163 -10.48 5.19 -8.15
C VAL A 163 -10.44 6.69 -8.45
N ALA A 164 -11.52 7.44 -8.21
CA ALA A 164 -11.51 8.89 -8.33
C ALA A 164 -10.44 9.52 -7.42
N ARG A 165 -10.38 9.08 -6.15
CA ARG A 165 -9.36 9.58 -5.21
C ARG A 165 -7.95 9.18 -5.64
N LEU A 166 -7.75 7.94 -6.10
CA LEU A 166 -6.45 7.48 -6.60
C LEU A 166 -6.00 8.25 -7.87
N ALA A 167 -6.94 8.62 -8.75
CA ALA A 167 -6.65 9.40 -9.95
C ALA A 167 -6.20 10.83 -9.62
N ALA A 168 -6.82 11.46 -8.60
CA ALA A 168 -6.37 12.74 -8.08
C ALA A 168 -4.94 12.63 -7.51
N LEU A 169 -4.68 11.60 -6.68
CA LEU A 169 -3.35 11.36 -6.12
C LEU A 169 -2.30 11.10 -7.20
N TRP A 170 -2.64 10.39 -8.28
CA TRP A 170 -1.77 10.23 -9.43
C TRP A 170 -1.34 11.58 -9.99
N SER A 171 -2.30 12.50 -10.19
CA SER A 171 -2.01 13.86 -10.67
C SER A 171 -1.09 14.62 -9.70
N ASP A 172 -1.37 14.56 -8.40
CA ASP A 172 -0.57 15.22 -7.36
C ASP A 172 0.88 14.69 -7.31
N HIS A 173 1.10 13.44 -7.72
CA HIS A 173 2.44 12.81 -7.79
C HIS A 173 3.05 12.85 -9.21
N GLY A 174 2.51 13.70 -10.09
CA GLY A 174 3.04 13.90 -11.45
C GLY A 174 2.85 12.71 -12.39
N ILE A 175 1.90 11.82 -12.09
CA ILE A 175 1.52 10.69 -12.93
C ILE A 175 0.33 11.13 -13.80
N LYS A 176 0.56 11.26 -15.11
CA LYS A 176 -0.54 11.54 -16.05
C LYS A 176 -1.61 10.44 -15.96
N GLY A 177 -2.87 10.83 -15.81
CA GLY A 177 -4.02 9.93 -15.72
C GLY A 177 -4.14 8.93 -16.89
N ALA A 178 -4.76 7.79 -16.60
CA ALA A 178 -5.09 6.77 -17.60
C ALA A 178 -6.59 6.67 -17.91
N LEU A 179 -7.45 7.22 -17.06
CA LEU A 179 -8.89 6.98 -17.10
C LEU A 179 -9.66 8.26 -17.47
N THR A 180 -10.78 8.09 -18.17
CA THR A 180 -11.78 9.15 -18.37
C THR A 180 -12.69 9.25 -17.14
N GLU A 181 -13.40 10.36 -17.00
CA GLU A 181 -14.37 10.55 -15.91
C GLU A 181 -15.46 9.45 -15.90
N GLU A 182 -15.95 9.08 -17.08
CA GLU A 182 -16.94 8.01 -17.23
C GLU A 182 -16.40 6.63 -16.79
N GLU A 183 -15.15 6.30 -17.15
CA GLU A 183 -14.48 5.07 -16.71
C GLU A 183 -14.32 5.05 -15.17
N ILE A 184 -13.97 6.18 -14.56
CA ILE A 184 -13.85 6.30 -13.10
C ILE A 184 -15.19 6.07 -12.42
N LEU A 185 -16.26 6.75 -12.86
CA LEU A 185 -17.60 6.62 -12.29
C LEU A 185 -18.12 5.18 -12.38
N PHE A 186 -17.87 4.52 -13.52
CA PHE A 186 -18.22 3.12 -13.72
C PHE A 186 -17.51 2.19 -12.72
N ILE A 187 -16.19 2.31 -12.58
CA ILE A 187 -15.41 1.45 -11.67
C ILE A 187 -15.73 1.71 -10.20
N ASP A 188 -15.92 2.98 -9.79
CA ASP A 188 -16.35 3.31 -8.42
C ASP A 188 -17.80 2.86 -8.15
N GLY A 189 -18.63 2.71 -9.19
CA GLY A 189 -19.95 2.06 -9.13
C GLY A 189 -19.86 0.58 -8.77
N ILE A 190 -18.91 -0.15 -9.36
CA ILE A 190 -18.66 -1.57 -9.06
C ILE A 190 -18.31 -1.78 -7.58
N TYR A 191 -17.44 -0.93 -7.01
CA TYR A 191 -17.04 -1.04 -5.61
C TYR A 191 -18.22 -0.90 -4.62
N ARG A 192 -19.15 0.01 -4.92
CA ARG A 192 -20.37 0.27 -4.14
C ARG A 192 -21.36 -0.89 -4.21
N GLY A 193 -21.58 -1.43 -5.41
CA GLY A 193 -22.48 -2.58 -5.64
C GLY A 193 -22.09 -3.92 -4.99
N ARG A 194 -21.20 -3.94 -3.98
CA ARG A 194 -20.83 -5.11 -3.17
C ARG A 194 -21.82 -5.46 -2.08
N TYR A 195 -22.64 -4.50 -1.62
CA TYR A 195 -23.60 -4.73 -0.55
C TYR A 195 -25.01 -4.90 -1.11
N PRO A 196 -25.84 -5.82 -0.56
CA PRO A 196 -27.23 -6.02 -0.99
C PRO A 196 -28.09 -4.74 -0.94
N ALA A 197 -27.83 -3.84 0.01
CA ALA A 197 -28.52 -2.55 0.10
C ALA A 197 -28.10 -1.55 -0.99
N GLU A 198 -26.97 -1.79 -1.65
CA GLU A 198 -26.42 -1.03 -2.77
C GLU A 198 -26.59 -1.79 -4.11
N GLU A 199 -27.24 -2.97 -4.06
CA GLU A 199 -27.55 -3.81 -5.21
C GLU A 199 -28.62 -3.11 -6.05
N GLY A 200 -28.21 -2.61 -7.23
CA GLY A 200 -29.03 -1.72 -8.07
C GLY A 200 -28.53 -0.27 -8.18
N LEU A 201 -27.42 0.11 -7.52
CA LEU A 201 -26.76 1.42 -7.69
C LEU A 201 -25.81 1.49 -8.90
N LEU A 202 -25.55 0.37 -9.57
CA LEU A 202 -25.23 0.41 -10.99
C LEU A 202 -26.53 0.70 -11.73
N PRO A 203 -26.57 1.65 -12.68
CA PRO A 203 -27.80 2.05 -13.38
C PRO A 203 -28.55 0.92 -14.12
N LEU A 204 -28.06 -0.34 -14.09
CA LEU A 204 -28.53 -1.47 -14.89
C LEU A 204 -28.73 -2.79 -14.11
N GLY A 205 -28.61 -2.82 -12.78
CA GLY A 205 -28.73 -4.06 -11.98
C GLY A 205 -27.41 -4.82 -11.81
N SER A 206 -27.47 -6.16 -11.67
CA SER A 206 -26.27 -7.00 -11.54
C SER A 206 -25.39 -6.89 -12.81
N PRO A 207 -24.05 -6.78 -12.68
CA PRO A 207 -23.17 -6.63 -13.84
C PRO A 207 -23.37 -7.72 -14.88
N GLY A 208 -23.54 -7.31 -16.13
CA GLY A 208 -23.63 -8.21 -17.28
C GLY A 208 -22.27 -8.50 -17.90
N LYS A 209 -22.27 -9.27 -18.99
CA LYS A 209 -21.07 -9.56 -19.79
C LYS A 209 -20.36 -8.30 -20.27
N ASP A 210 -21.11 -7.34 -20.81
CA ASP A 210 -20.55 -6.09 -21.36
C ASP A 210 -19.87 -5.26 -20.28
N ASP A 211 -20.43 -5.22 -19.06
CA ASP A 211 -19.83 -4.55 -17.90
C ASP A 211 -18.51 -5.22 -17.50
N ALA A 212 -18.49 -6.55 -17.43
CA ALA A 212 -17.31 -7.31 -17.05
C ALA A 212 -16.18 -7.15 -18.08
N GLU A 213 -16.49 -7.23 -19.37
CA GLU A 213 -15.53 -6.98 -20.44
C GLU A 213 -15.05 -5.53 -20.45
N ARG A 214 -15.94 -4.56 -20.17
CA ARG A 214 -15.58 -3.14 -20.01
C ARG A 214 -14.60 -2.95 -18.84
N ALA A 215 -14.90 -3.51 -17.68
CA ALA A 215 -14.05 -3.43 -16.50
C ALA A 215 -12.67 -4.04 -16.77
N LEU A 216 -12.61 -5.20 -17.44
CA LEU A 216 -11.36 -5.85 -17.83
C LEU A 216 -10.52 -4.99 -18.79
N ARG A 217 -11.14 -4.36 -19.80
CA ARG A 217 -10.45 -3.42 -20.71
C ARG A 217 -9.85 -2.23 -19.96
N ILE A 218 -10.59 -1.67 -18.99
CA ILE A 218 -10.13 -0.57 -18.15
C ILE A 218 -8.93 -1.03 -17.28
N ALA A 219 -9.02 -2.21 -16.67
CA ALA A 219 -7.93 -2.78 -15.87
C ALA A 219 -6.64 -2.97 -16.70
N ALA A 220 -6.76 -3.51 -17.91
CA ALA A 220 -5.62 -3.66 -18.82
C ALA A 220 -4.95 -2.31 -19.17
N LYS A 221 -5.75 -1.26 -19.40
CA LYS A 221 -5.28 0.11 -19.66
C LYS A 221 -4.47 0.67 -18.49
N VAL A 222 -4.97 0.50 -17.27
CA VAL A 222 -4.30 0.96 -16.04
C VAL A 222 -3.02 0.17 -15.79
N LEU A 223 -3.04 -1.16 -15.91
CA LEU A 223 -1.85 -2.01 -15.79
C LEU A 223 -0.74 -1.61 -16.76
N LYS A 224 -1.08 -1.42 -18.04
CA LYS A 224 -0.14 -0.95 -19.05
C LYS A 224 0.46 0.40 -18.68
N LYS A 225 -0.36 1.33 -18.18
CA LYS A 225 0.10 2.64 -17.73
C LYS A 225 1.05 2.53 -16.53
N THR A 226 0.66 1.78 -15.50
CA THR A 226 1.48 1.56 -14.30
C THR A 226 2.82 0.93 -14.65
N GLY A 227 2.84 -0.11 -15.49
CA GLY A 227 4.09 -0.72 -15.94
C GLY A 227 5.02 0.26 -16.68
N ALA A 228 4.48 1.25 -17.39
CA ALA A 228 5.27 2.32 -18.00
C ALA A 228 5.77 3.38 -16.99
N VAL A 229 5.08 3.56 -15.86
CA VAL A 229 5.51 4.45 -14.77
C VAL A 229 6.66 3.83 -14.00
N LEU A 230 6.60 2.52 -13.69
CA LEU A 230 7.62 1.82 -12.90
C LEU A 230 8.93 1.56 -13.68
N LYS A 231 8.88 1.58 -15.01
CA LYS A 231 10.08 1.44 -15.87
C LYS A 231 10.89 2.75 -16.01
N LYS A 232 10.37 3.88 -15.51
CA LYS A 232 11.00 5.20 -15.60
C LYS A 232 11.62 5.59 -14.27
#